data_AF-X1KER4-F1
#
_entry.id   AF-X1KER4-F1
#
_cell.length_a   1.000
_cell.length_b   1.000
_cell.length_c   1.000
_cell.angle_alpha   90.00
_cell.angle_beta   90.00
_cell.angle_gamma   90.00
#
_symmetry.space_group_name_H-M   'P 1'
#
loop_
_entity.id
_entity.type
_entity.pdbx_description
1 polymer ?
#
loop_
_entity_poly.entity_id
_entity_poly.type
_entity_poly.pdbx_seq_one_letter_code
_entity_poly.pdbx_strand_id
1 'polypeptide(L)'
;GNNGGDGLVVARKIHSNGGKVTVFILGDSSKFEGAAKQNFDIVNKLHIKMIDLHDVSLALETVKESDAIIDAIFGTGLDREVKGEYKDVINMINASHKTVFSIDIPSGIHGDTGQVMGTAVKAHYTTTFGLPKTGNLLYPGFEQGGKLYVTHISFPPVMQNSDQLKIATNDPKTIPTRSKDTHKGNYGKVLFIAGASNYLGAPYFSALSFLKAGGGLSYLA
;
A
#
# COMPACT_ATOMS: atom_id res chain seq x y z
N GLY A 1 17.23 8.81 -1.07
CA GLY A 1 16.95 8.08 0.19
C GLY A 1 16.86 6.59 -0.07
N ASN A 2 16.47 5.80 0.94
CA ASN A 2 16.43 4.33 0.85
C ASN A 2 15.44 3.82 -0.21
N ASN A 3 14.25 4.42 -0.34
CA ASN A 3 13.27 3.99 -1.35
C ASN A 3 13.84 4.08 -2.79
N GLY A 4 14.58 5.17 -3.07
CA GLY A 4 15.32 5.30 -4.34
C GLY A 4 16.42 4.25 -4.49
N GLY A 5 17.05 3.82 -3.40
CA GLY A 5 17.98 2.69 -3.37
C GLY A 5 17.31 1.37 -3.79
N ASP A 6 16.10 1.11 -3.33
CA ASP A 6 15.30 -0.05 -3.75
C ASP A 6 14.91 0.05 -5.23
N GLY A 7 14.57 1.25 -5.71
CA GLY A 7 14.39 1.53 -7.14
C GLY A 7 15.62 1.19 -7.99
N LEU A 8 16.83 1.51 -7.49
CA LEU A 8 18.09 1.16 -8.15
C LEU A 8 18.33 -0.37 -8.13
N VAL A 9 17.91 -1.07 -7.07
CA VAL A 9 17.93 -2.55 -7.05
C VAL A 9 17.01 -3.12 -8.14
N VAL A 10 15.80 -2.60 -8.26
CA VAL A 10 14.84 -3.01 -9.30
C VAL A 10 15.43 -2.75 -10.69
N ALA A 11 15.99 -1.56 -10.92
CA ALA A 11 16.61 -1.19 -12.19
C ALA A 11 17.71 -2.17 -12.62
N ARG A 12 18.68 -2.47 -11.74
CA ARG A 12 19.74 -3.43 -12.07
C ARG A 12 19.21 -4.85 -12.30
N LYS A 13 18.15 -5.26 -11.60
CA LYS A 13 17.54 -6.59 -11.75
C LYS A 13 16.80 -6.72 -13.07
N ILE A 14 16.05 -5.70 -13.49
CA ILE A 14 15.41 -5.69 -14.82
C ILE A 14 16.48 -5.72 -15.91
N HIS A 15 17.51 -4.87 -15.81
CA HIS A 15 18.63 -4.87 -16.76
C HIS A 15 19.35 -6.23 -16.85
N SER A 16 19.63 -6.86 -15.71
CA SER A 16 20.30 -8.17 -15.67
C SER A 16 19.45 -9.30 -16.26
N ASN A 17 18.14 -9.13 -16.35
CA ASN A 17 17.22 -10.07 -16.99
C ASN A 17 16.93 -9.71 -18.46
N GLY A 18 17.72 -8.81 -19.07
CA GLY A 18 17.59 -8.43 -20.48
C GLY A 18 16.58 -7.32 -20.76
N GLY A 19 15.99 -6.71 -19.74
CA GLY A 19 15.09 -5.58 -19.90
C GLY A 19 15.82 -4.25 -20.16
N LYS A 20 15.14 -3.31 -20.82
CA LYS A 20 15.63 -1.94 -21.01
C LYS A 20 15.16 -1.06 -19.86
N VAL A 21 16.08 -0.30 -19.26
CA VAL A 21 15.77 0.56 -18.11
C VAL A 21 16.44 1.92 -18.28
N THR A 22 15.67 2.97 -18.03
CA THR A 22 16.17 4.33 -17.80
C THR A 22 15.79 4.73 -16.39
N VAL A 23 16.74 5.23 -15.61
CA VAL A 23 16.53 5.70 -14.25
C VAL A 23 16.53 7.23 -14.26
N PHE A 24 15.48 7.83 -13.70
CA PHE A 24 15.42 9.27 -13.47
C PHE A 24 15.71 9.56 -11.99
N ILE A 25 16.65 10.46 -11.73
CA ILE A 25 17.05 10.86 -10.38
C ILE A 25 16.48 12.26 -10.12
N LEU A 26 15.48 12.37 -9.24
CA LEU A 26 14.83 13.65 -8.88
C LEU A 26 15.54 14.39 -7.73
N GLY A 27 16.49 13.73 -7.06
CA GLY A 27 17.21 14.27 -5.92
C GLY A 27 18.69 14.44 -6.21
N ASP A 28 19.42 14.91 -5.20
CA ASP A 28 20.87 14.99 -5.29
C ASP A 28 21.50 13.60 -5.09
N SER A 29 22.05 13.03 -6.16
CA SER A 29 22.69 11.70 -6.15
C SER A 29 23.93 11.64 -5.23
N SER A 30 24.54 12.78 -4.89
CA SER A 30 25.65 12.84 -3.93
C SER A 30 25.21 12.52 -2.49
N LYS A 31 23.91 12.66 -2.19
CA LYS A 31 23.30 12.36 -0.88
C LYS A 31 22.93 10.89 -0.73
N PHE A 32 23.21 10.04 -1.71
CA PHE A 32 23.07 8.61 -1.50
C PHE A 32 24.16 8.14 -0.54
N GLU A 33 23.73 7.45 0.52
CA GLU A 33 24.60 6.85 1.53
C GLU A 33 24.24 5.37 1.73
N GLY A 34 25.13 4.63 2.40
CA GLY A 34 24.92 3.23 2.78
C GLY A 34 24.50 2.34 1.60
N ALA A 35 23.43 1.55 1.79
CA ALA A 35 22.93 0.61 0.80
C ALA A 35 22.43 1.30 -0.49
N ALA A 36 21.87 2.51 -0.40
CA ALA A 36 21.43 3.25 -1.58
C ALA A 36 22.62 3.65 -2.46
N LYS A 37 23.73 4.12 -1.84
CA LYS A 37 24.97 4.45 -2.56
C LYS A 37 25.58 3.24 -3.24
N GLN A 38 25.63 2.11 -2.55
CA GLN A 38 26.13 0.86 -3.13
C GLN A 38 25.35 0.45 -4.38
N ASN A 39 24.02 0.53 -4.34
CA ASN A 39 23.20 0.21 -5.51
C ASN A 39 23.35 1.24 -6.64
N PHE A 40 23.48 2.53 -6.31
CA PHE A 40 23.78 3.57 -7.29
C PHE A 40 25.10 3.29 -8.03
N ASP A 41 26.16 2.96 -7.30
CA ASP A 41 27.47 2.67 -7.89
C ASP A 41 27.44 1.39 -8.76
N ILE A 42 26.63 0.39 -8.38
CA ILE A 42 26.42 -0.82 -9.19
C ILE A 42 25.68 -0.48 -10.49
N VAL A 43 24.59 0.28 -10.40
CA VAL A 43 23.81 0.72 -11.58
C VAL A 43 24.70 1.51 -12.54
N ASN A 44 25.57 2.38 -12.01
CA ASN A 44 26.55 3.12 -12.81
C ASN A 44 27.56 2.19 -13.53
N LYS A 45 28.11 1.19 -12.82
CA LYS A 45 29.03 0.20 -13.41
C LYS A 45 28.38 -0.71 -14.45
N LEU A 46 27.06 -0.90 -14.37
CA LEU A 46 26.28 -1.62 -15.37
C LEU A 46 25.94 -0.76 -16.60
N HIS A 47 26.34 0.51 -16.62
CA HIS A 47 26.06 1.47 -17.71
C HIS A 47 24.56 1.61 -18.01
N ILE A 48 23.72 1.46 -16.98
CA ILE A 48 22.29 1.74 -17.09
C ILE A 48 22.12 3.26 -17.26
N LYS A 49 21.28 3.67 -18.20
CA LYS A 49 21.02 5.09 -18.47
C LYS A 49 20.42 5.76 -17.23
N MET A 50 21.13 6.72 -16.67
CA MET A 50 20.67 7.56 -15.56
C MET A 50 20.58 9.01 -16.02
N ILE A 51 19.49 9.69 -15.67
CA ILE A 51 19.25 11.09 -16.03
C ILE A 51 18.85 11.84 -14.76
N ASP A 52 19.58 12.89 -14.43
CA ASP A 52 19.16 13.83 -13.38
C ASP A 52 17.97 14.64 -13.91
N LEU A 53 16.83 14.49 -13.24
CA LEU A 53 15.55 15.02 -13.70
C LEU A 53 15.25 16.35 -13.01
N HIS A 54 15.73 17.44 -13.61
CA HIS A 54 15.46 18.82 -13.18
C HIS A 54 14.30 19.48 -13.94
N ASP A 55 13.81 18.83 -15.00
CA ASP A 55 12.65 19.26 -15.78
C ASP A 55 11.89 18.01 -16.24
N VAL A 56 10.60 17.95 -15.94
CA VAL A 56 9.70 16.86 -16.33
C VAL A 56 9.69 16.62 -17.85
N SER A 57 9.96 17.65 -18.65
CA SER A 57 10.03 17.55 -20.11
C SER A 57 11.05 16.51 -20.60
N LEU A 58 12.14 16.31 -19.84
CA LEU A 58 13.20 15.34 -20.15
C LEU A 58 12.72 13.88 -20.03
N ALA A 59 11.66 13.63 -19.28
CA ALA A 59 11.12 12.29 -19.07
C ALA A 59 9.98 11.93 -20.04
N LEU A 60 9.32 12.92 -20.66
CA LEU A 60 8.08 12.72 -21.41
C LEU A 60 8.19 11.65 -22.51
N GLU A 61 9.21 11.72 -23.36
CA GLU A 61 9.37 10.76 -24.45
C GLU A 61 9.70 9.36 -23.92
N THR A 62 10.58 9.26 -22.91
CA THR A 62 10.93 7.98 -22.29
C THR A 62 9.72 7.34 -21.62
N VAL A 63 8.89 8.13 -20.94
CA VAL A 63 7.65 7.66 -20.33
C VAL A 63 6.68 7.17 -21.40
N LYS A 64 6.51 7.91 -22.50
CA LYS A 64 5.64 7.54 -23.60
C LYS A 64 6.05 6.21 -24.25
N GLU A 65 7.35 5.96 -24.41
CA GLU A 65 7.89 4.72 -24.98
C GLU A 65 7.98 3.56 -23.98
N SER A 66 7.86 3.83 -22.68
CA SER A 66 7.95 2.78 -21.64
C SER A 66 6.72 1.89 -21.58
N ASP A 67 6.92 0.62 -21.22
CA ASP A 67 5.83 -0.32 -20.95
C ASP A 67 5.22 -0.12 -19.54
N ALA A 68 6.06 0.30 -18.58
CA ALA A 68 5.69 0.50 -17.19
C ALA A 68 6.62 1.51 -16.49
N ILE A 69 6.11 2.07 -15.39
CA ILE A 69 6.83 3.02 -14.53
C ILE A 69 7.00 2.39 -13.15
N ILE A 70 8.21 2.49 -12.60
CA ILE A 70 8.51 2.14 -11.21
C ILE A 70 8.61 3.43 -10.39
N ASP A 71 7.68 3.61 -9.46
CA ASP A 71 7.68 4.68 -8.48
C ASP A 71 8.53 4.28 -7.27
N ALA A 72 9.68 4.95 -7.13
CA ALA A 72 10.64 4.78 -6.04
C ALA A 72 11.06 6.15 -5.45
N ILE A 73 10.19 7.17 -5.56
CA ILE A 73 10.55 8.57 -5.24
C ILE A 73 10.59 8.78 -3.72
N PHE A 74 9.46 8.50 -3.04
CA PHE A 74 9.29 8.64 -1.59
C PHE A 74 8.80 7.32 -0.99
N GLY A 75 9.35 6.96 0.17
CA GLY A 75 8.86 5.83 0.97
C GLY A 75 8.00 6.32 2.15
N THR A 76 8.02 5.57 3.24
CA THR A 76 7.20 5.85 4.44
C THR A 76 7.55 7.12 5.22
N GLY A 77 8.77 7.63 5.06
CA GLY A 77 9.25 8.80 5.82
C GLY A 77 8.76 10.15 5.31
N LEU A 78 7.73 10.18 4.44
CA LEU A 78 7.17 11.44 3.94
C LEU A 78 6.27 12.09 4.99
N ASP A 79 6.72 13.22 5.53
CA ASP A 79 6.05 14.00 6.59
C ASP A 79 5.63 15.41 6.13
N ARG A 80 5.90 15.76 4.88
CA ARG A 80 5.65 17.08 4.28
C ARG A 80 4.94 16.97 2.93
N GLU A 81 4.20 18.02 2.58
CA GLU A 81 3.55 18.12 1.27
C GLU A 81 4.56 18.03 0.11
N VAL A 82 4.21 17.26 -0.90
CA VAL A 82 4.95 17.15 -2.17
C VAL A 82 4.70 18.41 -3.01
N LYS A 83 5.80 19.09 -3.37
CA LYS A 83 5.80 20.37 -4.08
C LYS A 83 6.89 20.40 -5.16
N GLY A 84 6.83 21.39 -6.04
CA GLY A 84 7.82 21.63 -7.09
C GLY A 84 7.93 20.45 -8.07
N GLU A 85 9.15 20.18 -8.53
CA GLU A 85 9.46 19.14 -9.53
C GLU A 85 8.90 17.77 -9.17
N TYR A 86 8.91 17.39 -7.89
CA TYR A 86 8.32 16.13 -7.42
C TYR A 86 6.82 16.04 -7.72
N LYS A 87 6.08 17.14 -7.51
CA LYS A 87 4.65 17.21 -7.81
C LYS A 87 4.42 17.08 -9.31
N ASP A 88 5.22 17.73 -10.12
CA ASP A 88 5.10 17.71 -11.58
C ASP A 88 5.38 16.31 -12.15
N VAL A 89 6.39 15.62 -11.62
CA VAL A 89 6.69 14.23 -11.99
C VAL A 89 5.55 13.29 -11.59
N ILE A 90 5.02 13.41 -10.38
CA ILE A 90 3.88 12.59 -9.94
C ILE A 90 2.66 12.82 -10.84
N ASN A 91 2.37 14.09 -11.19
CA ASN A 91 1.27 14.41 -12.09
C ASN A 91 1.49 13.83 -13.49
N MET A 92 2.72 13.89 -14.02
CA MET A 92 3.09 13.25 -15.29
C MET A 92 2.88 11.73 -15.23
N ILE A 93 3.34 11.06 -14.17
CA ILE A 93 3.15 9.61 -13.96
C ILE A 93 1.66 9.29 -14.01
N ASN A 94 0.84 10.03 -13.28
CA ASN A 94 -0.61 9.82 -13.20
C ASN A 94 -1.32 10.08 -14.54
N ALA A 95 -0.79 10.96 -15.38
CA ALA A 95 -1.33 11.27 -16.71
C ALA A 95 -0.78 10.35 -17.83
N SER A 96 0.22 9.51 -17.53
CA SER A 96 0.94 8.72 -18.54
C SER A 96 0.14 7.55 -19.13
N HIS A 97 -0.94 7.14 -18.47
CA HIS A 97 -1.71 5.92 -18.77
C HIS A 97 -0.87 4.63 -18.80
N LYS A 98 0.35 4.64 -18.22
CA LYS A 98 1.21 3.46 -18.11
C LYS A 98 0.86 2.63 -16.90
N THR A 99 1.28 1.37 -16.90
CA THR A 99 1.22 0.53 -15.70
C THR A 99 2.24 1.07 -14.69
N VAL A 100 1.79 1.37 -13.48
CA VAL A 100 2.62 1.97 -12.42
C VAL A 100 2.78 0.99 -11.27
N PHE A 101 4.02 0.77 -10.86
CA PHE A 101 4.39 -0.04 -9.70
C PHE A 101 5.04 0.85 -8.64
N SER A 102 4.46 0.96 -7.46
CA SER A 102 5.09 1.68 -6.34
C SER A 102 5.89 0.73 -5.45
N ILE A 103 7.07 1.19 -5.05
CA ILE A 103 7.90 0.52 -4.07
C ILE A 103 7.57 1.07 -2.69
N ASP A 104 7.30 0.16 -1.77
CA ASP A 104 6.95 0.34 -0.37
C ASP A 104 5.57 0.95 -0.10
N ILE A 105 5.33 2.14 -0.65
CA ILE A 105 4.09 2.90 -0.57
C ILE A 105 4.05 3.87 -1.76
N PRO A 106 2.88 4.19 -2.35
CA PRO A 106 2.83 5.19 -3.40
C PRO A 106 3.40 6.53 -2.95
N SER A 107 4.34 7.07 -3.72
CA SER A 107 4.97 8.34 -3.41
C SER A 107 3.92 9.43 -3.27
N GLY A 108 3.96 10.16 -2.16
CA GLY A 108 2.94 11.16 -1.81
C GLY A 108 1.93 10.69 -0.76
N ILE A 109 1.97 9.44 -0.30
CA ILE A 109 1.14 8.98 0.81
C ILE A 109 1.93 8.99 2.12
N HIS A 110 1.31 9.53 3.17
CA HIS A 110 1.85 9.47 4.53
C HIS A 110 1.76 8.04 5.09
N GLY A 111 2.89 7.48 5.54
CA GLY A 111 3.01 6.10 5.98
C GLY A 111 2.05 5.68 7.10
N ASP A 112 1.81 6.55 8.08
CA ASP A 112 0.97 6.20 9.25
C ASP A 112 -0.50 6.55 9.13
N THR A 113 -0.89 7.51 8.27
CA THR A 113 -2.24 8.08 8.26
C THR A 113 -3.00 7.81 6.97
N GLY A 114 -2.29 7.44 5.89
CA GLY A 114 -2.90 7.28 4.57
C GLY A 114 -3.26 8.61 3.89
N GLN A 115 -2.92 9.75 4.48
CA GLN A 115 -3.21 11.05 3.88
C GLN A 115 -2.37 11.29 2.63
N VAL A 116 -2.97 11.94 1.63
CA VAL A 116 -2.27 12.43 0.44
C VAL A 116 -1.55 13.72 0.81
N MET A 117 -0.22 13.70 0.72
CA MET A 117 0.65 14.82 1.03
C MET A 117 0.75 15.76 -0.18
N GLY A 118 -0.34 16.42 -0.54
CA GLY A 118 -0.43 17.36 -1.67
C GLY A 118 -0.74 16.71 -3.02
N THR A 119 0.06 15.72 -3.45
CA THR A 119 -0.24 14.83 -4.58
C THR A 119 0.35 13.45 -4.33
N ALA A 120 -0.22 12.41 -4.93
CA ALA A 120 0.28 11.05 -4.79
C ALA A 120 0.23 10.28 -6.11
N VAL A 121 1.16 9.33 -6.27
CA VAL A 121 1.19 8.40 -7.38
C VAL A 121 -0.02 7.47 -7.31
N LYS A 122 -0.69 7.26 -8.43
CA LYS A 122 -1.75 6.27 -8.63
C LYS A 122 -1.16 4.99 -9.17
N ALA A 123 -0.80 4.09 -8.26
CA ALA A 123 -0.20 2.81 -8.59
C ALA A 123 -1.26 1.78 -9.01
N HIS A 124 -0.91 0.93 -9.96
CA HIS A 124 -1.69 -0.28 -10.27
C HIS A 124 -1.31 -1.41 -9.31
N TYR A 125 -0.05 -1.42 -8.88
CA TYR A 125 0.51 -2.40 -7.98
C TYR A 125 1.45 -1.71 -6.99
N THR A 126 1.41 -2.13 -5.73
CA THR A 126 2.37 -1.69 -4.71
C THR A 126 3.02 -2.90 -4.09
N THR A 127 4.35 -2.93 -4.01
CA THR A 127 5.07 -3.95 -3.25
C THR A 127 5.61 -3.34 -1.98
N THR A 128 5.17 -3.83 -0.82
CA THR A 128 5.58 -3.32 0.49
C THR A 128 6.42 -4.33 1.26
N PHE A 129 7.32 -3.86 2.10
CA PHE A 129 8.30 -4.72 2.78
C PHE A 129 7.96 -4.95 4.25
N GLY A 130 8.08 -6.21 4.69
CA GLY A 130 7.81 -6.63 6.07
C GLY A 130 6.32 -6.73 6.34
N LEU A 131 5.75 -5.65 6.91
CA LEU A 131 4.32 -5.51 7.17
C LEU A 131 3.75 -4.37 6.32
N PRO A 132 2.47 -4.43 5.93
CA PRO A 132 1.81 -3.30 5.29
C PRO A 132 1.78 -2.11 6.26
N LYS A 133 1.99 -0.90 5.72
CA LYS A 133 1.89 0.33 6.50
C LYS A 133 0.43 0.69 6.65
N THR A 134 0.08 1.40 7.71
CA THR A 134 -1.28 1.92 7.90
C THR A 134 -1.76 2.72 6.69
N GLY A 135 -0.89 3.52 6.07
CA GLY A 135 -1.21 4.29 4.87
C GLY A 135 -1.42 3.46 3.60
N ASN A 136 -0.99 2.19 3.56
CA ASN A 136 -1.40 1.27 2.49
C ASN A 136 -2.83 0.76 2.68
N LEU A 137 -3.36 0.79 3.91
CA LEU A 137 -4.63 0.14 4.27
C LEU A 137 -5.76 1.14 4.54
N LEU A 138 -5.43 2.38 4.93
CA LEU A 138 -6.41 3.43 5.20
C LEU A 138 -6.61 4.34 4.00
N TYR A 139 -7.85 4.76 3.80
CA TYR A 139 -8.21 5.80 2.81
C TYR A 139 -7.69 7.18 3.26
N PRO A 140 -7.32 8.06 2.31
CA PRO A 140 -7.34 7.86 0.86
C PRO A 140 -6.15 7.06 0.28
N GLY A 141 -5.11 6.79 1.06
CA GLY A 141 -3.88 6.12 0.61
C GLY A 141 -4.11 4.73 0.02
N PHE A 142 -5.04 3.95 0.57
CA PHE A 142 -5.46 2.65 0.04
C PHE A 142 -5.84 2.71 -1.44
N GLU A 143 -6.57 3.75 -1.88
CA GLU A 143 -6.99 3.88 -3.28
C GLU A 143 -5.83 4.17 -4.23
N GLN A 144 -4.73 4.73 -3.72
CA GLN A 144 -3.57 5.06 -4.54
C GLN A 144 -2.65 3.85 -4.75
N GLY A 145 -2.79 2.78 -3.96
CA GLY A 145 -1.86 1.64 -3.93
C GLY A 145 -2.14 0.53 -4.94
N GLY A 146 -3.34 0.50 -5.53
CA GLY A 146 -3.78 -0.60 -6.38
C GLY A 146 -3.70 -1.95 -5.65
N LYS A 147 -3.25 -3.01 -6.34
CA LYS A 147 -3.07 -4.32 -5.70
C LYS A 147 -1.79 -4.35 -4.88
N LEU A 148 -1.94 -4.56 -3.57
CA LEU A 148 -0.84 -4.62 -2.60
C LEU A 148 -0.23 -6.03 -2.50
N TYR A 149 1.09 -6.11 -2.63
CA TYR A 149 1.91 -7.31 -2.38
C TYR A 149 2.78 -7.07 -1.14
N VAL A 150 2.58 -7.87 -0.10
CA VAL A 150 3.40 -7.82 1.11
C VAL A 150 4.54 -8.82 0.98
N THR A 151 5.78 -8.33 0.95
CA THR A 151 6.98 -9.13 0.77
C THR A 151 7.77 -9.25 2.06
N HIS A 152 8.17 -10.47 2.40
CA HIS A 152 9.08 -10.73 3.52
C HIS A 152 10.52 -10.41 3.14
N ILE A 153 11.19 -9.58 3.94
CA ILE A 153 12.60 -9.19 3.72
C ILE A 153 13.51 -9.61 4.88
N SER A 154 13.33 -10.85 5.33
CA SER A 154 14.16 -11.47 6.39
C SER A 154 13.99 -10.86 7.80
N PHE A 155 12.88 -10.15 8.07
CA PHE A 155 12.54 -9.82 9.46
C PHE A 155 12.17 -11.09 10.23
N PRO A 156 12.81 -11.37 11.38
CA PRO A 156 12.39 -12.44 12.28
C PRO A 156 10.88 -12.42 12.57
N PRO A 157 10.19 -13.58 12.52
CA PRO A 157 8.76 -13.66 12.83
C PRO A 157 8.38 -13.11 14.21
N VAL A 158 9.30 -13.18 15.18
CA VAL A 158 9.10 -12.62 16.53
C VAL A 158 8.85 -11.10 16.52
N MET A 159 9.41 -10.37 15.56
CA MET A 159 9.13 -8.93 15.41
C MET A 159 7.76 -8.68 14.77
N GLN A 160 7.29 -9.59 13.94
CA GLN A 160 5.99 -9.49 13.25
C GLN A 160 4.82 -9.98 14.10
N ASN A 161 5.09 -10.83 15.09
CA ASN A 161 4.11 -11.38 16.02
C ASN A 161 4.28 -10.82 17.44
N SER A 162 4.92 -9.66 17.58
CA SER A 162 5.18 -9.05 18.88
C SER A 162 3.89 -8.48 19.49
N ASP A 163 3.65 -8.74 20.77
CA ASP A 163 2.57 -8.11 21.54
C ASP A 163 2.71 -6.57 21.64
N GLN A 164 3.86 -6.03 21.24
CA GLN A 164 4.06 -4.58 21.13
C GLN A 164 3.35 -3.97 19.91
N LEU A 165 2.97 -4.78 18.92
CA LEU A 165 2.17 -4.32 17.78
C LEU A 165 0.75 -4.02 18.25
N LYS A 166 0.35 -2.76 18.10
CA LYS A 166 -0.97 -2.26 18.51
C LYS A 166 -2.01 -2.30 17.40
N ILE A 167 -1.63 -2.79 16.22
CA ILE A 167 -2.45 -2.82 15.02
C ILE A 167 -2.41 -4.24 14.47
N ALA A 168 -3.56 -4.73 14.03
CA ALA A 168 -3.71 -6.02 13.36
C ALA A 168 -4.69 -5.90 12.19
N THR A 169 -4.49 -6.70 11.16
CA THR A 169 -5.53 -6.95 10.16
C THR A 169 -6.56 -7.91 10.76
N ASN A 170 -7.84 -7.71 10.41
CA ASN A 170 -8.86 -8.68 10.80
C ASN A 170 -8.75 -9.90 9.89
N ASP A 171 -8.47 -11.06 10.48
CA ASP A 171 -8.63 -12.33 9.78
C ASP A 171 -10.12 -12.70 9.74
N PRO A 172 -10.62 -13.20 8.59
CA PRO A 172 -11.98 -13.71 8.52
C PRO A 172 -12.12 -14.87 9.52
N LYS A 173 -13.05 -14.72 10.47
CA LYS A 173 -13.31 -15.78 11.45
C LYS A 173 -13.86 -17.02 10.78
N THR A 174 -13.36 -18.19 11.16
CA THR A 174 -13.90 -19.48 10.72
C THR A 174 -15.33 -19.65 11.24
N ILE A 175 -16.25 -20.00 10.35
CA ILE A 175 -17.64 -20.29 10.73
C ILE A 175 -17.66 -21.59 11.56
N PRO A 176 -18.23 -21.60 12.77
CA PRO A 176 -18.23 -22.79 13.61
C PRO A 176 -19.09 -23.91 13.00
N THR A 177 -18.61 -25.15 13.11
CA THR A 177 -19.37 -26.34 12.70
C THR A 177 -20.58 -26.58 13.62
N ARG A 178 -21.69 -27.08 13.07
CA ARG A 178 -22.94 -27.31 13.81
C ARG A 178 -23.23 -28.80 13.93
N SER A 179 -23.46 -29.28 15.15
CA SER A 179 -23.93 -30.64 15.39
C SER A 179 -25.38 -30.79 14.90
N LYS A 180 -25.71 -31.96 14.34
CA LYS A 180 -27.06 -32.29 13.88
C LYS A 180 -28.04 -32.42 15.05
N ASP A 181 -27.56 -32.95 16.17
CA ASP A 181 -28.37 -33.12 17.39
C ASP A 181 -28.24 -31.89 18.29
N THR A 182 -28.93 -30.81 17.93
CA THR A 182 -28.92 -29.53 18.65
C THR A 182 -30.27 -28.84 18.56
N HIS A 183 -30.49 -27.85 19.43
CA HIS A 183 -31.67 -26.99 19.42
C HIS A 183 -31.27 -25.51 19.50
N LYS A 184 -32.26 -24.61 19.39
CA LYS A 184 -32.06 -23.15 19.43
C LYS A 184 -31.30 -22.61 20.64
N GLY A 185 -31.24 -23.36 21.74
CA GLY A 185 -30.52 -22.93 22.95
C GLY A 185 -29.00 -23.10 22.84
N ASN A 186 -28.52 -24.06 22.03
CA ASN A 186 -27.09 -24.33 21.85
C ASN A 186 -26.35 -23.21 21.11
N TYR A 187 -27.07 -22.33 20.41
CA TYR A 187 -26.52 -21.30 19.55
C TYR A 187 -26.74 -19.88 20.08
N GLY A 188 -26.88 -19.78 21.41
CA GLY A 188 -26.99 -18.50 22.12
C GLY A 188 -28.36 -17.83 21.96
N LYS A 189 -28.56 -16.84 22.83
CA LYS A 189 -29.75 -15.99 22.85
C LYS A 189 -29.27 -14.55 23.02
N VAL A 190 -29.83 -13.62 22.25
CA VAL A 190 -29.45 -12.20 22.33
C VAL A 190 -30.71 -11.34 22.43
N LEU A 191 -30.68 -10.35 23.32
CA LEU A 191 -31.64 -9.26 23.38
C LEU A 191 -31.03 -8.02 22.72
N PHE A 192 -31.69 -7.50 21.71
CA PHE A 192 -31.34 -6.26 21.05
C PHE A 192 -32.22 -5.14 21.62
N ILE A 193 -31.61 -4.23 22.36
CA ILE A 193 -32.27 -3.01 22.86
C ILE A 193 -31.97 -1.91 21.85
N ALA A 194 -32.92 -1.63 20.95
CA ALA A 194 -32.67 -0.73 19.83
C ALA A 194 -33.94 -0.16 19.22
N GLY A 195 -33.78 0.98 18.55
CA GLY A 195 -34.84 1.65 17.83
C GLY A 195 -35.40 2.87 18.57
N ALA A 196 -36.24 3.59 17.85
CA ALA A 196 -37.00 4.75 18.32
C ALA A 196 -38.13 4.99 17.32
N SER A 197 -39.02 5.96 17.59
CA SER A 197 -40.21 6.23 16.77
C SER A 197 -39.93 6.33 15.26
N ASN A 198 -38.77 6.87 14.88
CA ASN A 198 -38.36 7.04 13.48
C ASN A 198 -37.27 6.06 13.02
N TYR A 199 -36.89 5.08 13.85
CA TYR A 199 -35.77 4.16 13.59
C TYR A 199 -36.18 2.69 13.78
N LEU A 200 -37.19 2.26 13.04
CA LEU A 200 -37.73 0.89 13.11
C LEU A 200 -36.82 -0.14 12.39
N GLY A 201 -35.98 0.30 11.46
CA GLY A 201 -35.10 -0.60 10.69
C GLY A 201 -33.90 -1.11 11.50
N ALA A 202 -33.32 -0.28 12.35
CA ALA A 202 -32.16 -0.65 13.17
C ALA A 202 -32.41 -1.89 14.06
N PRO A 203 -33.51 -1.98 14.85
CA PRO A 203 -33.82 -3.18 15.60
C PRO A 203 -34.00 -4.41 14.70
N TYR A 204 -34.72 -4.26 13.59
CA TYR A 204 -34.96 -5.35 12.65
C TYR A 204 -33.66 -5.92 12.06
N PHE A 205 -32.80 -5.07 11.50
CA PHE A 205 -31.55 -5.52 10.88
C PHE A 205 -30.59 -6.15 11.90
N SER A 206 -30.53 -5.62 13.11
CA SER A 206 -29.67 -6.16 14.17
C SER A 206 -30.10 -7.57 14.57
N ALA A 207 -31.39 -7.75 14.89
CA ALA A 207 -31.94 -9.06 15.25
C ALA A 207 -31.81 -10.08 14.11
N LEU A 208 -32.11 -9.67 12.87
CA LEU A 208 -32.05 -10.56 11.72
C LEU A 208 -30.61 -10.98 11.39
N SER A 209 -29.64 -10.08 11.53
CA SER A 209 -28.23 -10.38 11.28
C SER A 209 -27.71 -11.49 12.20
N PHE A 210 -28.08 -11.46 13.48
CA PHE A 210 -27.73 -12.54 14.42
C PHE A 210 -28.32 -13.89 14.02
N LEU A 211 -29.61 -13.93 13.66
CA LEU A 211 -30.27 -15.15 13.20
C LEU A 211 -29.63 -15.69 11.90
N LYS A 212 -29.32 -14.80 10.94
CA LYS A 212 -28.64 -15.16 9.69
C LYS A 212 -27.22 -15.66 9.88
N ALA A 213 -26.51 -15.14 10.88
CA ALA A 213 -25.18 -15.63 11.28
C ALA A 213 -25.23 -16.99 12.02
N GLY A 214 -26.41 -17.56 12.24
CA GLY A 214 -26.60 -18.88 12.87
C GLY A 214 -27.02 -18.84 14.34
N GLY A 215 -27.30 -17.64 14.87
CA GLY A 215 -27.79 -17.44 16.22
C GLY A 215 -29.10 -18.16 16.51
N GLY A 216 -29.26 -18.64 17.73
CA GLY A 216 -30.37 -19.50 18.13
C GLY A 216 -31.70 -18.81 18.38
N LEU A 217 -31.70 -17.73 19.18
CA LEU A 217 -32.91 -16.99 19.54
C LEU A 217 -32.65 -15.49 19.68
N SER A 218 -33.51 -14.67 19.09
CA SER A 218 -33.40 -13.21 19.11
C SER A 218 -34.61 -12.58 19.77
N TYR A 219 -34.37 -11.63 20.67
CA TYR A 219 -35.38 -10.79 21.30
C TYR A 219 -35.15 -9.33 20.93
N LEU A 220 -36.22 -8.55 20.84
CA LEU A 220 -36.18 -7.12 20.56
C LEU A 220 -36.91 -6.37 21.67
N ALA A 221 -36.30 -5.29 22.16
CA ALA A 221 -36.85 -4.35 23.13
C ALA A 221 -36.58 -2.91 22.69
#